data_AF-A0A523Q1C2-F1
#
_entry.id   AF-A0A523Q1C2-F1
#
_cell.length_a   1.000
_cell.length_b   1.000
_cell.length_c   1.000
_cell.angle_alpha   90.00
_cell.angle_beta   90.00
_cell.angle_gamma   90.00
#
_symmetry.space_group_name_H-M   'P 1'
#
loop_
_entity.id
_entity.type
_entity.pdbx_description
1 polymer ?
#
loop_
_entity_poly.entity_id
_entity_poly.type
_entity_poly.pdbx_seq_one_letter_code
_entity_poly.pdbx_strand_id
1 'polypeptide(L)'
;MNEVDDAHTVLPQRISGAGAGDDLRKPHEMIVMMPRSGRVTLTGRRLYNALLQVSQSHMASMSAMPAADFMFTAPLPSLLRATGSSGEDRTAAKRYLREMRGLEVDWESTAAGDGVKWRGFSLLSEVSIEVKNGENWVSWSYPPTLMAALREPTRWARLDLEVLGKLGTYTALALYEICARYRDNPSGLTSRKPVAWWADALSNAPANGERREWRKFKSERVKDAIEEINRETEIEIELIEHKQGRAVEEVQFAVRKKRQAPRNAPHEPIDVDLIRRASQLHIREIKLDGLIQEFGDQAVRDCLDHIERRIANPTLKPIDNTYSYLRTLLRNGGVEPPLETGVTQLTVETDLFTPAPTTPAQQAAQQAAHAQAELQSQHSKMGERMAALKLEIQALDPVRRKVFVDQAIALMTERGLYTPVIRRRAEQGDPLHGPLGAVVVKCYAEATFGAGWETNQSSANA
;
A
#
# COMPACT_ATOMS: atom_id res chain seq x y z
N MET A 1 60.63 -12.58 14.67
CA MET A 1 60.23 -11.29 14.08
C MET A 1 59.60 -11.62 12.73
N ASN A 2 58.27 -11.59 12.74
CA ASN A 2 57.29 -11.59 11.65
C ASN A 2 57.41 -12.57 10.47
N GLU A 3 56.66 -13.68 10.56
CA GLU A 3 55.93 -14.27 9.43
C GLU A 3 54.76 -13.36 9.06
N VAL A 4 54.60 -13.12 7.77
CA VAL A 4 53.48 -12.36 7.18
C VAL A 4 52.51 -13.42 6.62
N ASP A 5 51.35 -13.51 7.24
CA ASP A 5 50.29 -14.48 6.92
C ASP A 5 49.47 -13.96 5.72
N ASP A 6 49.40 -14.76 4.67
CA ASP A 6 48.71 -14.44 3.42
C ASP A 6 47.18 -14.48 3.63
N ALA A 7 46.55 -13.32 3.46
CA ALA A 7 45.10 -13.18 3.48
C ALA A 7 44.48 -13.86 2.25
N HIS A 8 44.03 -15.11 2.41
CA HIS A 8 43.21 -15.80 1.42
C HIS A 8 41.90 -15.04 1.17
N THR A 9 41.85 -14.41 0.00
CA THR A 9 40.66 -13.79 -0.59
C THR A 9 39.62 -14.88 -0.88
N VAL A 10 38.57 -14.97 -0.07
CA VAL A 10 37.42 -15.83 -0.33
C VAL A 10 36.56 -15.15 -1.41
N LEU A 11 36.66 -15.66 -2.64
CA LEU A 11 35.76 -15.29 -3.75
C LEU A 11 34.31 -15.68 -3.41
N PRO A 12 33.30 -14.87 -3.77
CA PRO A 12 31.90 -15.20 -3.51
C PRO A 12 31.49 -16.38 -4.39
N GLN A 13 31.10 -17.49 -3.74
CA GLN A 13 30.49 -18.63 -4.42
C GLN A 13 29.19 -18.17 -5.09
N ARG A 14 29.02 -18.54 -6.36
CA ARG A 14 27.75 -18.43 -7.07
C ARG A 14 26.67 -19.14 -6.26
N ILE A 15 25.66 -18.41 -5.80
CA ILE A 15 24.43 -18.98 -5.23
C ILE A 15 23.80 -19.81 -6.35
N SER A 16 24.08 -21.11 -6.33
CA SER A 16 23.65 -22.08 -7.33
C SER A 16 22.76 -23.09 -6.63
N GLY A 17 21.52 -23.21 -7.10
CA GLY A 17 20.69 -24.38 -6.89
C GLY A 17 19.88 -24.40 -5.59
N ALA A 18 18.57 -24.29 -5.76
CA ALA A 18 17.57 -24.74 -4.81
C ALA A 18 17.92 -26.11 -4.22
N GLY A 19 17.93 -26.21 -2.90
CA GLY A 19 18.22 -27.44 -2.18
C GLY A 19 18.14 -27.25 -0.67
N ALA A 20 16.97 -27.55 -0.11
CA ALA A 20 16.68 -27.71 1.33
C ALA A 20 16.85 -26.47 2.23
N GLY A 21 15.89 -25.54 2.19
CA GLY A 21 15.78 -24.50 3.22
C GLY A 21 14.89 -23.28 2.92
N ASP A 22 13.86 -23.38 2.07
CA ASP A 22 13.10 -22.21 1.61
C ASP A 22 12.19 -21.55 2.65
N ASP A 23 12.05 -22.14 3.84
CA ASP A 23 11.15 -21.63 4.84
C ASP A 23 11.82 -20.64 5.80
N LEU A 24 11.24 -19.45 5.87
CA LEU A 24 11.54 -18.48 6.91
C LEU A 24 10.93 -18.95 8.24
N ARG A 25 11.76 -19.08 9.28
CA ARG A 25 11.30 -19.31 10.67
C ARG A 25 11.09 -17.99 11.39
N LYS A 26 10.03 -17.26 11.04
CA LYS A 26 9.82 -15.90 11.55
C LYS A 26 9.56 -15.92 13.06
N PRO A 27 10.41 -15.27 13.88
CA PRO A 27 10.21 -15.21 15.33
C PRO A 27 8.88 -14.56 15.68
N HIS A 28 8.27 -15.00 16.78
CA HIS A 28 6.95 -14.53 17.18
C HIS A 28 6.89 -13.01 17.37
N GLU A 29 7.98 -12.43 17.88
CA GLU A 29 8.19 -11.00 18.10
C GLU A 29 8.03 -10.16 16.83
N MET A 30 8.18 -10.80 15.66
CA MET A 30 8.25 -10.14 14.36
C MET A 30 6.99 -10.38 13.52
N ILE A 31 6.08 -11.26 13.96
CA ILE A 31 4.87 -11.62 13.19
C ILE A 31 3.92 -10.42 13.10
N VAL A 32 3.60 -9.82 14.24
CA VAL A 32 2.66 -8.70 14.31
C VAL A 32 3.45 -7.41 14.26
N MET A 33 3.37 -6.72 13.12
CA MET A 33 3.98 -5.41 12.93
C MET A 33 2.88 -4.36 12.97
N MET A 34 2.84 -3.58 14.05
CA MET A 34 1.91 -2.45 14.20
C MET A 34 2.69 -1.15 14.02
N PRO A 35 2.52 -0.44 12.89
CA PRO A 35 3.26 0.79 12.64
C PRO A 35 2.89 1.90 13.64
N ARG A 36 3.88 2.69 14.10
CA ARG A 36 3.67 3.83 15.02
C ARG A 36 3.90 5.20 14.40
N SER A 37 4.92 5.31 13.56
CA SER A 37 5.41 6.60 13.02
C SER A 37 5.26 6.70 11.51
N GLY A 38 5.29 5.57 10.80
CA GLY A 38 5.26 5.48 9.34
C GLY A 38 4.31 4.42 8.81
N ARG A 39 4.09 4.40 7.50
CA ARG A 39 3.35 3.33 6.84
C ARG A 39 4.29 2.18 6.48
N VAL A 40 3.75 0.96 6.40
CA VAL A 40 4.49 -0.20 5.90
C VAL A 40 3.90 -0.68 4.58
N THR A 41 4.63 -0.53 3.49
CA THR A 41 4.20 -0.99 2.16
C THR A 41 4.18 -2.51 2.07
N LEU A 42 3.36 -3.05 1.16
CA LEU A 42 3.34 -4.50 0.89
C LEU A 42 4.72 -4.97 0.44
N THR A 43 5.31 -4.26 -0.53
CA THR A 43 6.65 -4.53 -1.04
C THR A 43 7.71 -4.41 0.05
N GLY A 44 7.62 -3.39 0.92
CA GLY A 44 8.52 -3.25 2.07
C GLY A 44 8.42 -4.43 3.04
N ARG A 45 7.21 -4.90 3.36
CA ARG A 45 7.00 -6.07 4.23
C ARG A 45 7.52 -7.37 3.60
N ARG A 46 7.35 -7.55 2.29
CA ARG A 46 7.93 -8.69 1.55
C ARG A 46 9.45 -8.63 1.55
N LEU A 47 10.03 -7.46 1.28
CA LEU A 47 11.48 -7.26 1.32
C LEU A 47 12.02 -7.58 2.70
N TYR A 48 11.33 -7.15 3.76
CA TYR A 48 11.70 -7.51 5.13
C TYR A 48 11.77 -9.02 5.33
N ASN A 49 10.77 -9.77 4.86
CA ASN A 49 10.77 -11.23 4.97
C ASN A 49 11.92 -11.88 4.19
N ALA A 50 12.27 -11.36 3.00
CA ALA A 50 13.45 -11.80 2.26
C ALA A 50 14.76 -11.53 3.02
N LEU A 51 14.90 -10.33 3.61
CA LEU A 51 16.04 -10.01 4.47
C LEU A 51 16.13 -10.98 5.66
N LEU A 52 15.01 -11.30 6.31
CA LEU A 52 14.98 -12.24 7.44
C LEU A 52 15.41 -13.64 7.01
N GLN A 53 14.92 -14.13 5.87
CA GLN A 53 15.25 -15.45 5.36
C GLN A 53 16.75 -15.56 5.08
N VAL A 54 17.31 -14.61 4.32
CA VAL A 54 18.76 -14.55 4.04
C VAL A 54 19.58 -14.49 5.32
N SER A 55 19.13 -13.68 6.30
CA SER A 55 19.83 -13.52 7.58
C SER A 55 19.81 -14.81 8.41
N GLN A 56 18.68 -15.53 8.45
CA GLN A 56 18.61 -16.83 9.11
C GLN A 56 19.49 -17.88 8.44
N SER A 57 19.50 -17.92 7.10
CA SER A 57 20.36 -18.82 6.34
C SER A 57 21.85 -18.56 6.60
N HIS A 58 22.26 -17.28 6.58
CA HIS A 58 23.61 -16.88 6.98
C HIS A 58 23.92 -17.29 8.41
N MET A 59 23.02 -16.98 9.35
CA MET A 59 23.24 -17.26 10.76
C MET A 59 23.30 -18.76 11.05
N ALA A 60 22.51 -19.60 10.35
CA ALA A 60 22.57 -21.05 10.48
C ALA A 60 23.94 -21.65 10.10
N SER A 61 24.69 -20.96 9.22
CA SER A 61 26.04 -21.35 8.81
C SER A 61 27.15 -20.92 9.79
N MET A 62 26.82 -20.04 10.76
CA MET A 62 27.78 -19.51 11.73
C MET A 62 27.86 -20.38 12.98
N SER A 63 29.07 -20.59 13.51
CA SER A 63 29.27 -21.35 14.75
C SER A 63 28.81 -20.60 16.00
N ALA A 64 28.91 -19.27 15.99
CA ALA A 64 28.58 -18.40 17.13
C ALA A 64 27.68 -17.24 16.71
N MET A 65 27.19 -16.51 17.71
CA MET A 65 26.45 -15.27 17.49
C MET A 65 27.36 -14.22 16.84
N PRO A 66 26.93 -13.55 15.74
CA PRO A 66 27.71 -12.47 15.16
C PRO A 66 27.90 -11.31 16.14
N ALA A 67 28.97 -10.54 15.95
CA ALA A 67 29.26 -9.33 16.72
C ALA A 67 28.18 -8.24 16.51
N ALA A 68 28.13 -7.27 17.42
CA ALA A 68 27.10 -6.23 17.41
C ALA A 68 27.16 -5.29 16.19
N ASP A 69 28.33 -5.18 15.56
CA ASP A 69 28.60 -4.40 14.34
C ASP A 69 28.43 -5.22 13.05
N PHE A 70 27.99 -6.48 13.15
CA PHE A 70 27.83 -7.35 11.99
C PHE A 70 26.66 -6.90 11.09
N MET A 71 26.95 -6.80 9.80
CA MET A 71 25.99 -6.49 8.75
C MET A 71 25.82 -7.70 7.82
N PHE A 72 24.60 -8.21 7.68
CA PHE A 72 24.27 -9.12 6.60
C PHE A 72 24.38 -8.40 5.26
N THR A 73 24.66 -9.15 4.18
CA THR A 73 24.80 -8.56 2.86
C THR A 73 24.29 -9.49 1.78
N ALA A 74 23.67 -8.93 0.74
CA ALA A 74 23.20 -9.66 -0.43
C ALA A 74 23.04 -8.73 -1.64
N PRO A 75 23.06 -9.27 -2.88
CA PRO A 75 22.68 -8.52 -4.06
C PRO A 75 21.23 -8.04 -3.95
N LEU A 76 21.02 -6.74 -4.12
CA LEU A 76 19.69 -6.14 -4.08
C LEU A 76 18.73 -6.75 -5.14
N PRO A 77 19.16 -7.01 -6.39
CA PRO A 77 18.29 -7.66 -7.38
C PRO A 77 17.79 -9.04 -6.95
N SER A 78 18.62 -9.80 -6.21
CA SER A 78 18.24 -11.13 -5.72
C SER A 78 17.17 -11.05 -4.63
N LEU A 79 17.30 -10.09 -3.70
CA LEU A 79 16.30 -9.86 -2.67
C LEU A 79 14.98 -9.39 -3.27
N LEU A 80 15.04 -8.49 -4.25
CA LEU A 80 13.86 -8.01 -4.96
C LEU A 80 13.17 -9.16 -5.69
N ARG A 81 13.88 -9.99 -6.47
CA ARG A 81 13.25 -11.16 -7.12
C ARG A 81 12.55 -12.09 -6.13
N ALA A 82 13.12 -12.31 -4.95
CA ALA A 82 12.51 -13.14 -3.90
C ALA A 82 11.22 -12.53 -3.33
N THR A 83 11.01 -11.22 -3.44
CA THR A 83 9.72 -10.60 -3.11
C THR A 83 8.71 -10.69 -4.23
N GLY A 84 9.09 -11.28 -5.37
CA GLY A 84 8.39 -11.15 -6.63
C GLY A 84 8.70 -9.83 -7.32
N SER A 85 9.75 -9.07 -7.05
CA SER A 85 10.05 -7.84 -7.81
C SER A 85 10.79 -8.08 -9.14
N SER A 86 10.50 -7.28 -10.19
CA SER A 86 11.27 -7.23 -11.46
C SER A 86 12.75 -6.79 -11.32
N GLY A 87 13.21 -6.36 -10.14
CA GLY A 87 14.63 -6.35 -9.79
C GLY A 87 15.48 -5.16 -10.24
N GLU A 88 14.93 -4.18 -10.97
CA GLU A 88 15.73 -3.06 -11.53
C GLU A 88 15.73 -1.76 -10.71
N ASP A 89 14.91 -1.65 -9.65
CA ASP A 89 14.59 -0.34 -9.07
C ASP A 89 15.25 -0.01 -7.71
N ARG A 90 16.51 0.45 -7.80
CA ARG A 90 17.32 0.95 -6.65
C ARG A 90 16.62 2.05 -5.83
N THR A 91 15.89 2.96 -6.48
CA THR A 91 15.24 4.10 -5.80
C THR A 91 14.07 3.66 -4.92
N ALA A 92 13.27 2.69 -5.39
CA ALA A 92 12.20 2.10 -4.61
C ALA A 92 12.75 1.30 -3.42
N ALA A 93 13.80 0.50 -3.64
CA ALA A 93 14.47 -0.25 -2.58
C ALA A 93 14.99 0.65 -1.45
N LYS A 94 15.64 1.78 -1.77
CA LYS A 94 16.12 2.73 -0.76
C LYS A 94 14.98 3.32 0.09
N ARG A 95 13.80 3.55 -0.52
CA ARG A 95 12.59 3.99 0.19
C ARG A 95 12.13 2.90 1.18
N TYR A 96 12.01 1.66 0.73
CA TYR A 96 11.58 0.53 1.58
C TYR A 96 12.56 0.24 2.72
N LEU A 97 13.87 0.28 2.47
CA LEU A 97 14.89 0.11 3.51
C LEU A 97 14.84 1.21 4.57
N ARG A 98 14.63 2.47 4.14
CA ARG A 98 14.45 3.60 5.06
C ARG A 98 13.17 3.47 5.88
N GLU A 99 12.09 3.02 5.26
CA GLU A 99 10.81 2.75 5.91
C GLU A 99 10.97 1.71 7.02
N MET A 100 11.62 0.58 6.74
CA MET A 100 11.89 -0.46 7.73
C MET A 100 12.81 0.03 8.87
N ARG A 101 13.86 0.79 8.56
CA ARG A 101 14.74 1.39 9.59
C ARG A 101 13.99 2.36 10.50
N GLY A 102 13.05 3.14 9.95
CA GLY A 102 12.24 4.09 10.70
C GLY A 102 11.02 3.49 11.40
N LEU A 103 10.71 2.22 11.14
CA LEU A 103 9.54 1.56 11.71
C LEU A 103 9.84 1.04 13.11
N GLU A 104 9.28 1.73 14.11
CA GLU A 104 9.25 1.26 15.49
C GLU A 104 8.07 0.30 15.71
N VAL A 105 8.37 -0.84 16.31
CA VAL A 105 7.41 -1.88 16.68
C VAL A 105 7.50 -2.14 18.17
N ASP A 106 6.32 -2.16 18.80
CA ASP A 106 6.16 -2.57 20.19
C ASP A 106 5.79 -4.06 20.22
N TRP A 107 6.55 -4.81 21.00
CA TRP A 107 6.22 -6.18 21.34
C TRP A 107 5.85 -6.29 22.81
N GLU A 108 4.70 -6.89 23.07
CA GLU A 108 4.23 -7.22 24.41
C GLU A 108 4.23 -8.74 24.58
N SER A 109 4.85 -9.25 25.66
CA SER A 109 4.79 -10.68 25.94
C SER A 109 3.37 -11.06 26.33
N THR A 110 2.82 -12.07 25.64
CA THR A 110 1.53 -12.67 25.99
C THR A 110 1.68 -13.89 26.91
N ALA A 111 2.90 -14.23 27.32
CA ALA A 111 3.18 -15.41 28.13
C ALA A 111 3.15 -15.09 29.63
N ALA A 112 2.35 -15.82 30.39
CA ALA A 112 2.37 -15.73 31.85
C ALA A 112 3.75 -16.18 32.37
N GLY A 113 4.42 -15.33 33.17
CA GLY A 113 5.70 -15.65 33.82
C GLY A 113 6.97 -15.13 33.13
N ASP A 114 6.86 -14.49 31.95
CA ASP A 114 8.03 -14.08 31.14
C ASP A 114 8.78 -12.83 31.68
N GLY A 115 8.24 -12.17 32.71
CA GLY A 115 8.80 -10.98 33.39
C GLY A 115 8.86 -9.69 32.53
N VAL A 116 9.05 -9.83 31.23
CA VAL A 116 9.11 -8.76 30.23
C VAL A 116 7.70 -8.43 29.78
N LYS A 117 7.21 -7.24 30.15
CA LYS A 117 5.87 -6.77 29.75
C LYS A 117 5.84 -6.07 28.40
N TRP A 118 6.94 -5.42 28.01
CA TRP A 118 7.00 -4.58 26.82
C TRP A 118 8.45 -4.43 26.33
N ARG A 119 8.64 -4.42 25.01
CA ARG A 119 9.89 -4.07 24.32
C ARG A 119 9.56 -3.28 23.06
N GLY A 120 10.16 -2.10 22.89
CA GLY A 120 10.16 -1.37 21.62
C GLY A 120 11.46 -1.59 20.86
N PHE A 121 11.39 -1.78 19.54
CA PHE A 121 12.57 -1.84 18.67
C PHE A 121 12.23 -1.43 17.24
N SER A 122 13.24 -0.97 16.50
CA SER A 122 13.13 -0.73 15.06
C SER A 122 13.25 -2.05 14.28
N LEU A 123 12.62 -2.17 13.11
CA LEU A 123 12.75 -3.40 12.32
C LEU A 123 14.18 -3.65 11.80
N LEU A 124 14.92 -2.58 11.52
CA LEU A 124 16.34 -2.61 11.12
C LEU A 124 17.09 -1.53 11.91
N SER A 125 18.31 -1.85 12.36
CA SER A 125 19.18 -0.90 13.06
C SER A 125 20.00 -0.06 12.09
N GLU A 126 20.56 -0.70 11.07
CA GLU A 126 21.36 -0.05 10.04
C GLU A 126 21.06 -0.66 8.67
N VAL A 127 21.14 0.18 7.63
CA VAL A 127 21.03 -0.22 6.22
C VAL A 127 21.96 0.62 5.37
N SER A 128 22.66 -0.01 4.43
CA SER A 128 23.47 0.65 3.41
C SER A 128 23.28 -0.01 2.04
N ILE A 129 23.52 0.75 0.97
CA ILE A 129 23.56 0.23 -0.40
C ILE A 129 24.86 0.68 -1.04
N GLU A 130 25.65 -0.29 -1.48
CA GLU A 130 26.94 -0.09 -2.15
C GLU A 130 26.89 -0.68 -3.55
N VAL A 131 27.73 -0.17 -4.45
CA VAL A 131 27.90 -0.77 -5.77
C VAL A 131 29.18 -1.61 -5.75
N LYS A 132 29.05 -2.92 -5.97
CA LYS A 132 30.17 -3.87 -6.06
C LYS A 132 30.17 -4.49 -7.44
N ASN A 133 31.24 -4.33 -8.21
CA ASN A 133 31.36 -4.85 -9.58
C ASN A 133 30.19 -4.48 -10.51
N GLY A 134 29.67 -3.25 -10.39
CA GLY A 134 28.53 -2.77 -11.19
C GLY A 134 27.16 -3.24 -10.69
N GLU A 135 27.08 -4.05 -9.63
CA GLU A 135 25.83 -4.53 -9.03
C GLU A 135 25.53 -3.81 -7.71
N ASN A 136 24.25 -3.51 -7.44
CA ASN A 136 23.83 -2.96 -6.16
C ASN A 136 23.77 -4.06 -5.09
N TRP A 137 24.56 -3.90 -4.03
CA TRP A 137 24.55 -4.74 -2.84
C TRP A 137 23.95 -3.98 -1.68
N VAL A 138 23.06 -4.62 -0.94
CA VAL A 138 22.51 -4.07 0.30
C VAL A 138 23.19 -4.73 1.48
N SER A 139 23.48 -3.94 2.51
CA SER A 139 23.93 -4.43 3.81
C SER A 139 22.96 -3.97 4.90
N TRP A 140 22.66 -4.83 5.87
CA TRP A 140 21.69 -4.51 6.93
C TRP A 140 22.03 -5.20 8.27
N SER A 141 21.58 -4.60 9.37
CA SER A 141 21.62 -5.22 10.70
C SER A 141 20.26 -5.11 11.42
N TYR A 142 20.03 -6.04 12.34
CA TYR A 142 18.88 -6.02 13.23
C TYR A 142 19.30 -5.57 14.63
N PRO A 143 18.36 -5.02 15.43
CA PRO A 143 18.57 -4.82 16.85
C PRO A 143 19.02 -6.11 17.54
N PRO A 144 19.83 -6.03 18.62
CA PRO A 144 20.34 -7.21 19.33
C PRO A 144 19.24 -8.19 19.78
N THR A 145 18.07 -7.68 20.16
CA THR A 145 16.89 -8.47 20.53
C THR A 145 16.39 -9.35 19.38
N LEU A 146 16.34 -8.80 18.18
CA LEU A 146 15.93 -9.52 16.98
C LEU A 146 17.02 -10.46 16.49
N MET A 147 18.29 -10.07 16.59
CA MET A 147 19.43 -10.94 16.28
C MET A 147 19.38 -12.23 17.11
N ALA A 148 19.17 -12.13 18.43
CA ALA A 148 19.03 -13.30 19.29
C ALA A 148 17.81 -14.17 18.92
N ALA A 149 16.67 -13.55 18.63
CA ALA A 149 15.46 -14.26 18.23
C ALA A 149 15.59 -14.95 16.86
N LEU A 150 16.40 -14.40 15.94
CA LEU A 150 16.69 -15.01 14.64
C LEU A 150 17.62 -16.22 14.74
N ARG A 151 18.56 -16.22 15.70
CA ARG A 151 19.50 -17.33 15.93
C ARG A 151 18.77 -18.58 16.40
N GLU A 152 18.01 -18.42 17.48
CA GLU A 152 17.36 -19.50 18.20
C GLU A 152 15.93 -19.08 18.55
N PRO A 153 15.01 -19.09 17.57
CA PRO A 153 13.63 -18.75 17.84
C PRO A 153 12.98 -19.82 18.72
N THR A 154 12.62 -19.48 19.96
CA THR A 154 11.87 -20.38 20.86
C THR A 154 10.45 -20.62 20.37
N ARG A 155 9.84 -19.60 19.75
CA ARG A 155 8.51 -19.65 19.12
C ARG A 155 8.56 -18.93 17.78
N TRP A 156 8.20 -19.63 16.71
CA TRP A 156 8.24 -19.08 15.35
C TRP A 156 7.08 -19.59 14.49
N ALA A 157 6.80 -18.87 13.41
CA ALA A 157 5.93 -19.32 12.34
C ALA A 157 6.77 -19.74 11.13
N ARG A 158 6.48 -20.89 10.54
CA ARG A 158 7.07 -21.33 9.27
C ARG A 158 6.37 -20.61 8.13
N LEU A 159 7.10 -19.83 7.34
CA LEU A 159 6.58 -19.09 6.21
C LEU A 159 7.35 -19.45 4.96
N ASP A 160 6.63 -19.71 3.88
CA ASP A 160 7.19 -19.92 2.56
C ASP A 160 7.15 -18.60 1.78
N LEU A 161 8.31 -18.11 1.31
CA LEU A 161 8.39 -16.85 0.59
C LEU A 161 7.65 -16.89 -0.75
N GLU A 162 7.55 -18.06 -1.40
CA GLU A 162 6.74 -18.20 -2.61
C GLU A 162 5.26 -17.94 -2.30
N VAL A 163 4.77 -18.45 -1.16
CA VAL A 163 3.39 -18.20 -0.71
C VAL A 163 3.18 -16.72 -0.36
N LEU A 164 4.13 -16.09 0.34
CA LEU A 164 4.07 -14.65 0.62
C LEU A 164 4.10 -13.80 -0.66
N GLY A 165 4.80 -14.28 -1.69
CA GLY A 165 4.86 -13.68 -3.02
C GLY A 165 3.50 -13.66 -3.74
N LYS A 166 2.62 -14.63 -3.46
CA LYS A 166 1.27 -14.73 -4.07
C LYS A 166 0.21 -13.78 -3.49
N LEU A 167 0.42 -13.29 -2.27
CA LEU A 167 -0.58 -12.46 -1.56
C LEU A 167 -0.51 -10.98 -1.96
N GLY A 168 -1.34 -10.57 -2.91
CA GLY A 168 -1.35 -9.26 -3.55
C GLY A 168 -1.78 -8.08 -2.67
N THR A 169 -2.25 -8.31 -1.44
CA THR A 169 -2.64 -7.24 -0.51
C THR A 169 -1.86 -7.27 0.80
N TYR A 170 -1.60 -6.08 1.37
CA TYR A 170 -0.95 -5.98 2.70
C TYR A 170 -1.76 -6.71 3.77
N THR A 171 -3.08 -6.57 3.75
CA THR A 171 -3.98 -7.21 4.73
C THR A 171 -3.91 -8.73 4.62
N ALA A 172 -3.91 -9.31 3.42
CA ALA A 172 -3.75 -10.75 3.23
C ALA A 172 -2.37 -11.23 3.72
N LEU A 173 -1.30 -10.53 3.36
CA LEU A 173 0.04 -10.88 3.80
C LEU A 173 0.15 -10.88 5.35
N ALA A 174 -0.29 -9.80 6.00
CA ALA A 174 -0.26 -9.69 7.46
C ALA A 174 -1.17 -10.73 8.15
N LEU A 175 -2.36 -10.98 7.61
CA LEU A 175 -3.29 -11.97 8.16
C LEU A 175 -2.76 -13.40 8.01
N TYR A 176 -2.18 -13.73 6.86
CA TYR A 176 -1.53 -15.03 6.63
C TYR A 176 -0.39 -15.25 7.61
N GLU A 177 0.51 -14.28 7.79
CA GLU A 177 1.62 -14.42 8.74
C GLU A 177 1.15 -14.70 10.18
N ILE A 178 0.06 -14.05 10.60
CA ILE A 178 -0.55 -14.30 11.91
C ILE A 178 -1.15 -15.72 11.95
N CYS A 179 -1.91 -16.12 10.94
CA CYS A 179 -2.62 -17.39 10.91
C CYS A 179 -1.70 -18.60 10.72
N ALA A 180 -0.65 -18.49 9.91
CA ALA A 180 0.31 -19.55 9.62
C ALA A 180 0.99 -20.07 10.89
N ARG A 181 1.17 -19.21 11.91
CA ARG A 181 1.63 -19.61 13.25
C ARG A 181 0.74 -20.69 13.89
N TYR A 182 -0.56 -20.66 13.63
CA TYR A 182 -1.56 -21.53 14.25
C TYR A 182 -1.93 -22.73 13.40
N ARG A 183 -1.26 -22.95 12.24
CA ARG A 183 -1.57 -24.05 11.32
C ARG A 183 -1.47 -25.44 11.95
N ASP A 184 -0.56 -25.58 12.92
CA ASP A 184 -0.29 -26.82 13.67
C ASP A 184 -0.83 -26.74 15.12
N ASN A 185 -1.61 -25.70 15.46
CA ASN A 185 -2.19 -25.53 16.79
C ASN A 185 -3.36 -26.54 16.99
N PRO A 186 -3.35 -27.36 18.06
CA PRO A 186 -4.43 -28.33 18.32
C PRO A 186 -5.84 -27.73 18.39
N SER A 187 -6.00 -26.47 18.85
CA SER A 187 -7.32 -25.84 18.87
C SER A 187 -7.81 -25.39 17.50
N GLY A 188 -6.91 -25.32 16.50
CA GLY A 188 -7.22 -24.77 15.18
C GLY A 188 -7.68 -23.32 15.21
N LEU A 189 -7.34 -22.56 16.25
CA LEU A 189 -7.81 -21.19 16.47
C LEU A 189 -6.65 -20.26 16.75
N THR A 190 -6.69 -19.04 16.22
CA THR A 190 -5.80 -17.94 16.64
C THR A 190 -6.09 -17.53 18.08
N SER A 191 -5.28 -16.67 18.69
CA SER A 191 -5.71 -16.00 19.93
C SER A 191 -6.93 -15.11 19.66
N ARG A 192 -7.89 -15.09 20.60
CA ARG A 192 -8.99 -14.12 20.57
C ARG A 192 -8.44 -12.73 20.94
N LYS A 193 -8.79 -11.71 20.16
CA LYS A 193 -8.33 -10.32 20.38
C LYS A 193 -9.45 -9.31 20.11
N PRO A 194 -9.40 -8.11 20.74
CA PRO A 194 -10.34 -7.03 20.42
C PRO A 194 -10.29 -6.63 18.94
N VAL A 195 -11.42 -6.18 18.39
CA VAL A 195 -11.50 -5.76 16.98
C VAL A 195 -10.53 -4.63 16.61
N ALA A 196 -10.23 -3.75 17.57
CA ALA A 196 -9.26 -2.66 17.40
C ALA A 196 -7.83 -3.21 17.17
N TRP A 197 -7.46 -4.28 17.87
CA TRP A 197 -6.16 -4.91 17.71
C TRP A 197 -6.01 -5.50 16.29
N TRP A 198 -7.05 -6.16 15.77
CA TRP A 198 -7.04 -6.69 14.41
C TRP A 198 -6.99 -5.60 13.35
N ALA A 199 -7.72 -4.50 13.55
CA ALA A 199 -7.66 -3.36 12.64
C ALA A 199 -6.24 -2.77 12.56
N ASP A 200 -5.55 -2.65 13.70
CA ASP A 200 -4.18 -2.14 13.74
C ASP A 200 -3.17 -3.15 13.17
N ALA A 201 -3.29 -4.44 13.50
CA ALA A 201 -2.37 -5.49 13.06
C ALA A 201 -2.40 -5.74 11.55
N LEU A 202 -3.57 -5.53 10.93
CA LEU A 202 -3.82 -5.79 9.51
C LEU A 202 -3.76 -4.53 8.63
N SER A 203 -3.46 -3.38 9.25
CA SER A 203 -3.34 -2.09 8.58
C SER A 203 -1.88 -1.76 8.27
N ASN A 204 -1.66 -1.13 7.12
CA ASN A 204 -0.36 -0.55 6.78
C ASN A 204 -0.18 0.88 7.30
N ALA A 205 -1.20 1.45 7.96
CA ALA A 205 -1.16 2.78 8.52
C ALA A 205 -0.84 2.75 10.02
N PRO A 206 -0.27 3.84 10.57
CA PRO A 206 -0.02 3.95 11.99
C PRO A 206 -1.24 3.68 12.88
N ALA A 207 -1.05 2.93 13.96
CA ALA A 207 -2.10 2.55 14.91
C ALA A 207 -2.67 3.72 15.74
N ASN A 208 -1.99 4.88 15.73
CA ASN A 208 -2.44 6.12 16.38
C ASN A 208 -3.37 6.98 15.49
N GLY A 209 -3.64 6.55 14.26
CA GLY A 209 -4.58 7.21 13.35
C GLY A 209 -6.05 6.94 13.70
N GLU A 210 -6.95 7.56 12.93
CA GLU A 210 -8.39 7.27 13.03
C GLU A 210 -8.67 5.83 12.57
N ARG A 211 -9.07 4.97 13.52
CA ARG A 211 -9.41 3.58 13.24
C ARG A 211 -10.72 3.50 12.50
N ARG A 212 -10.75 2.69 11.42
CA ARG A 212 -12.00 2.36 10.75
C ARG A 212 -12.87 1.47 11.65
N GLU A 213 -14.17 1.71 11.60
CA GLU A 213 -15.16 0.82 12.22
C GLU A 213 -14.96 -0.61 11.70
N TRP A 214 -14.93 -1.59 12.62
CA TRP A 214 -14.67 -2.99 12.29
C TRP A 214 -15.53 -3.52 11.13
N ARG A 215 -16.82 -3.18 11.11
CA ARG A 215 -17.75 -3.61 10.05
C ARG A 215 -17.30 -3.16 8.65
N LYS A 216 -16.82 -1.92 8.52
CA LYS A 216 -16.30 -1.38 7.25
C LYS A 216 -14.96 -1.99 6.91
N PHE A 217 -14.03 -2.04 7.86
CA PHE A 217 -12.71 -2.64 7.67
C PHE A 217 -12.81 -4.11 7.23
N LYS A 218 -13.69 -4.87 7.88
CA LYS A 218 -14.00 -6.25 7.52
C LYS A 218 -14.46 -6.36 6.07
N SER A 219 -15.42 -5.54 5.67
CA SER A 219 -16.02 -5.59 4.33
C SER A 219 -15.07 -5.13 3.23
N GLU A 220 -14.17 -4.19 3.52
CA GLU A 220 -13.28 -3.57 2.53
C GLU A 220 -11.93 -4.28 2.40
N ARG A 221 -11.52 -5.07 3.40
CA ARG A 221 -10.14 -5.60 3.49
C ARG A 221 -10.09 -7.05 3.95
N VAL A 222 -10.74 -7.38 5.07
CA VAL A 222 -10.56 -8.68 5.72
C VAL A 222 -11.22 -9.81 4.93
N LYS A 223 -12.40 -9.58 4.34
CA LYS A 223 -13.09 -10.60 3.53
C LYS A 223 -12.26 -10.99 2.31
N ASP A 224 -11.85 -10.01 1.51
CA ASP A 224 -11.02 -10.24 0.33
C ASP A 224 -9.70 -10.93 0.70
N ALA A 225 -9.09 -10.54 1.83
CA ALA A 225 -7.89 -11.18 2.36
C ALA A 225 -8.12 -12.66 2.75
N ILE A 226 -9.25 -12.99 3.37
CA ILE A 226 -9.62 -14.39 3.68
C ILE A 226 -9.77 -15.20 2.41
N GLU A 227 -10.52 -14.67 1.43
CA GLU A 227 -10.75 -15.34 0.14
C GLU A 227 -9.44 -15.58 -0.61
N GLU A 228 -8.55 -14.59 -0.62
CA GLU A 228 -7.21 -14.69 -1.20
C GLU A 228 -6.35 -15.75 -0.50
N ILE A 229 -6.27 -15.75 0.83
CA ILE A 229 -5.51 -16.76 1.60
C ILE A 229 -6.06 -18.16 1.34
N ASN A 230 -7.39 -18.29 1.33
CA ASN A 230 -8.08 -19.55 1.07
C ASN A 230 -7.92 -20.03 -0.37
N ARG A 231 -7.51 -19.17 -1.29
CA ARG A 231 -7.22 -19.56 -2.68
C ARG A 231 -5.74 -19.92 -2.87
N GLU A 232 -4.83 -19.07 -2.38
CA GLU A 232 -3.41 -19.10 -2.77
C GLU A 232 -2.49 -19.89 -1.83
N THR A 233 -2.94 -20.19 -0.60
CA THR A 233 -2.06 -20.74 0.44
C THR A 233 -2.42 -22.17 0.84
N GLU A 234 -1.54 -22.82 1.59
CA GLU A 234 -1.74 -24.17 2.14
C GLU A 234 -2.71 -24.23 3.33
N ILE A 235 -3.15 -23.09 3.86
CA ILE A 235 -4.11 -22.99 4.95
C ILE A 235 -5.47 -22.50 4.45
N GLU A 236 -6.50 -22.89 5.20
CA GLU A 236 -7.85 -22.33 5.12
C GLU A 236 -8.13 -21.60 6.43
N ILE A 237 -8.63 -20.38 6.32
CA ILE A 237 -8.99 -19.53 7.44
C ILE A 237 -10.46 -19.11 7.38
N GLU A 238 -11.08 -19.01 8.55
CA GLU A 238 -12.47 -18.58 8.70
C GLU A 238 -12.58 -17.57 9.83
N LEU A 239 -13.29 -16.47 9.58
CA LEU A 239 -13.49 -15.40 10.55
C LEU A 239 -14.55 -15.78 11.59
N ILE A 240 -14.19 -15.68 12.88
CA ILE A 240 -15.09 -15.86 14.01
C ILE A 240 -15.26 -14.53 14.75
N GLU A 241 -16.49 -14.02 14.78
CA GLU A 241 -16.85 -12.79 15.49
C GLU A 241 -17.53 -13.10 16.82
N HIS A 242 -17.01 -12.53 17.90
CA HIS A 242 -17.61 -12.63 19.23
C HIS A 242 -18.35 -11.33 19.55
N LYS A 243 -19.67 -11.48 19.71
CA LYS A 243 -20.57 -10.36 19.94
C LYS A 243 -20.87 -10.18 21.42
N GLN A 244 -20.90 -8.93 21.85
CA GLN A 244 -21.45 -8.52 23.13
C GLN A 244 -22.66 -7.62 22.85
N GLY A 245 -23.85 -8.16 23.10
CA GLY A 245 -25.09 -7.57 22.62
C GLY A 245 -25.13 -7.49 21.09
N ARG A 246 -25.22 -6.28 20.53
CA ARG A 246 -25.27 -6.05 19.08
C ARG A 246 -23.89 -5.75 18.46
N ALA A 247 -22.88 -5.44 19.27
CA ALA A 247 -21.55 -5.06 18.81
C ALA A 247 -20.64 -6.29 18.73
N VAL A 248 -19.74 -6.31 17.73
CA VAL A 248 -18.62 -7.25 17.69
C VAL A 248 -17.48 -6.62 18.48
N GLU A 249 -17.08 -7.24 19.59
CA GLU A 249 -16.02 -6.72 20.45
C GLU A 249 -14.69 -7.42 20.20
N GLU A 250 -14.73 -8.73 19.97
CA GLU A 250 -13.55 -9.55 19.76
C GLU A 250 -13.68 -10.42 18.51
N VAL A 251 -12.52 -10.73 17.93
CA VAL A 251 -12.38 -11.52 16.71
C VAL A 251 -11.31 -12.57 16.90
N GLN A 252 -11.52 -13.71 16.26
CA GLN A 252 -10.62 -14.84 16.19
C GLN A 252 -10.72 -15.44 14.77
N PHE A 253 -9.71 -16.20 14.35
CA PHE A 253 -9.77 -16.96 13.11
C PHE A 253 -9.62 -18.45 13.40
N ALA A 254 -10.46 -19.27 12.79
CA ALA A 254 -10.18 -20.69 12.65
C ALA A 254 -9.13 -20.87 11.56
N VAL A 255 -8.19 -21.79 11.78
CA VAL A 255 -7.08 -22.08 10.88
C VAL A 255 -7.01 -23.60 10.71
N ARG A 256 -7.03 -24.05 9.47
CA ARG A 256 -6.93 -25.47 9.11
C ARG A 256 -5.93 -25.65 7.99
N LYS A 257 -5.16 -26.75 8.03
CA LYS A 257 -4.30 -27.14 6.91
C LYS A 257 -5.14 -27.80 5.82
N LYS A 258 -4.95 -27.38 4.57
CA LYS A 258 -5.61 -28.03 3.43
C LYS A 258 -5.00 -29.41 3.17
N ARG A 259 -5.85 -30.35 2.73
CA ARG A 259 -5.41 -31.72 2.35
C ARG A 259 -4.60 -31.75 1.05
N GLN A 260 -4.81 -30.78 0.17
CA GLN A 260 -4.03 -30.58 -1.05
C GLN A 260 -3.63 -29.11 -1.10
N ALA A 261 -2.33 -28.84 -1.18
CA ALA A 261 -1.84 -27.50 -1.43
C ALA A 261 -2.27 -27.08 -2.85
N PRO A 262 -2.66 -25.81 -3.07
CA PRO A 262 -2.95 -25.34 -4.42
C PRO A 262 -1.73 -25.61 -5.31
N ARG A 263 -1.98 -26.12 -6.53
CA ARG A 263 -0.93 -26.32 -7.54
C ARG A 263 -0.21 -24.99 -7.74
N ASN A 264 1.11 -24.97 -7.59
CA ASN A 264 1.96 -23.82 -7.92
C ASN A 264 1.78 -23.49 -9.41
N ALA A 265 0.85 -22.58 -9.73
CA ALA A 265 0.94 -21.83 -10.97
C ALA A 265 2.17 -20.91 -10.86
N PRO A 266 2.96 -20.75 -11.93
CA PRO A 266 4.06 -19.80 -11.92
C PRO A 266 3.52 -18.41 -11.58
N HIS A 267 4.00 -17.85 -10.47
CA HIS A 267 3.61 -16.52 -10.02
C HIS A 267 4.41 -15.49 -10.82
N GLU A 268 3.71 -14.55 -11.46
CA GLU A 268 4.37 -13.42 -12.13
C GLU A 268 4.91 -12.47 -11.06
N PRO A 269 6.20 -12.10 -11.08
CA PRO A 269 6.76 -11.14 -10.13
C PRO A 269 5.90 -9.84 -10.07
N ILE A 270 5.46 -9.40 -8.87
CA ILE A 270 5.18 -7.99 -8.54
C ILE A 270 6.10 -7.07 -9.34
N ASP A 271 5.54 -6.29 -10.24
CA ASP A 271 6.40 -5.42 -11.02
C ASP A 271 6.73 -4.14 -10.24
N VAL A 272 7.90 -4.09 -9.59
CA VAL A 272 8.34 -2.86 -8.90
C VAL A 272 8.58 -1.74 -9.90
N ASP A 273 8.86 -2.08 -11.16
CA ASP A 273 8.87 -1.11 -12.25
C ASP A 273 7.50 -0.43 -12.38
N LEU A 274 6.38 -1.17 -12.30
CA LEU A 274 5.04 -0.57 -12.27
C LEU A 274 4.87 0.40 -11.10
N ILE A 275 5.36 0.04 -9.91
CA ILE A 275 5.27 0.90 -8.72
C ILE A 275 6.08 2.19 -8.93
N ARG A 276 7.30 2.10 -9.50
CA ARG A 276 8.13 3.26 -9.80
C ARG A 276 7.48 4.15 -10.86
N ARG A 277 7.02 3.55 -11.96
CA ARG A 277 6.36 4.25 -13.08
C ARG A 277 5.09 4.96 -12.63
N ALA A 278 4.23 4.26 -11.89
CA ALA A 278 3.06 4.86 -11.25
C ALA A 278 3.44 6.01 -10.30
N SER A 279 4.52 5.85 -9.51
CA SER A 279 5.00 6.91 -8.62
C SER A 279 5.51 8.14 -9.37
N GLN A 280 6.16 7.99 -10.53
CA GLN A 280 6.58 9.11 -11.39
C GLN A 280 5.36 9.85 -11.95
N LEU A 281 4.26 9.13 -12.15
CA LEU A 281 2.96 9.66 -12.55
C LEU A 281 2.11 10.14 -11.37
N HIS A 282 2.68 10.25 -10.16
CA HIS A 282 2.02 10.69 -8.93
C HIS A 282 0.84 9.79 -8.49
N ILE A 283 0.80 8.55 -8.96
CA ILE A 283 -0.15 7.53 -8.52
C ILE A 283 0.40 6.86 -7.27
N ARG A 284 -0.38 6.88 -6.19
CA ARG A 284 0.02 6.24 -4.91
C ARG A 284 -0.03 4.72 -5.06
N GLU A 285 0.94 4.01 -4.49
CA GLU A 285 1.05 2.53 -4.48
C GLU A 285 -0.28 1.87 -4.06
N ILE A 286 -0.92 2.32 -2.98
CA ILE A 286 -2.23 1.78 -2.54
C ILE A 286 -3.35 1.86 -3.59
N LYS A 287 -3.29 2.85 -4.48
CA LYS A 287 -4.25 3.01 -5.57
C LYS A 287 -3.87 2.14 -6.76
N LEU A 288 -2.57 1.99 -7.01
CA LEU A 288 -2.05 1.08 -8.02
C LEU A 288 -2.36 -0.37 -7.66
N ASP A 289 -2.11 -0.79 -6.42
CA ASP A 289 -2.41 -2.14 -5.91
C ASP A 289 -3.88 -2.50 -6.16
N GLY A 290 -4.81 -1.56 -5.95
CA GLY A 290 -6.23 -1.77 -6.23
C GLY A 290 -6.54 -1.94 -7.72
N LEU A 291 -5.81 -1.28 -8.62
CA LEU A 291 -5.95 -1.45 -10.06
C LEU A 291 -5.33 -2.77 -10.54
N ILE A 292 -4.17 -3.14 -10.00
CA ILE A 292 -3.53 -4.43 -10.30
C ILE A 292 -4.43 -5.57 -9.84
N GLN A 293 -5.05 -5.47 -8.66
CA GLN A 293 -5.99 -6.45 -8.16
C GLN A 293 -7.26 -6.57 -9.04
N GLU A 294 -7.76 -5.46 -9.58
CA GLU A 294 -8.99 -5.43 -10.40
C GLU A 294 -8.74 -5.87 -11.86
N PHE A 295 -7.58 -5.53 -12.45
CA PHE A 295 -7.33 -5.67 -13.89
C PHE A 295 -6.10 -6.52 -14.26
N GLY A 296 -5.26 -6.91 -13.30
CA GLY A 296 -4.02 -7.66 -13.51
C GLY A 296 -2.81 -6.79 -13.89
N ASP A 297 -1.60 -7.27 -13.59
CA ASP A 297 -0.34 -6.55 -13.79
C ASP A 297 -0.11 -6.13 -15.25
N GLN A 298 -0.30 -7.05 -16.21
CA GLN A 298 -0.02 -6.78 -17.63
C GLN A 298 -0.90 -5.66 -18.21
N ALA A 299 -2.21 -5.66 -17.90
CA ALA A 299 -3.12 -4.62 -18.39
C ALA A 299 -2.75 -3.24 -17.83
N VAL A 300 -2.35 -3.19 -16.56
CA VAL A 300 -1.86 -1.96 -15.92
C VAL A 300 -0.56 -1.50 -16.56
N ARG A 301 0.36 -2.41 -16.86
CA ARG A 301 1.63 -2.15 -17.58
C ARG A 301 1.40 -1.48 -18.93
N ASP A 302 0.55 -2.08 -19.76
CA ASP A 302 0.27 -1.57 -21.11
C ASP A 302 -0.41 -0.19 -21.07
N CYS A 303 -1.31 0.03 -20.11
CA CYS A 303 -1.94 1.34 -19.94
C CYS A 303 -0.96 2.40 -19.43
N LEU A 304 -0.01 2.05 -18.55
CA LEU A 304 1.04 2.96 -18.10
C LEU A 304 1.99 3.33 -19.25
N ASP A 305 2.38 2.38 -20.10
CA ASP A 305 3.14 2.63 -21.34
C ASP A 305 2.46 3.68 -22.21
N HIS A 306 1.16 3.51 -22.43
CA HIS A 306 0.37 4.44 -23.23
C HIS A 306 0.36 5.85 -22.65
N ILE A 307 0.16 5.96 -21.33
CA ILE A 307 0.12 7.25 -20.63
C ILE A 307 1.48 7.97 -20.72
N GLU A 308 2.58 7.25 -20.52
CA GLU A 308 3.92 7.83 -20.61
C GLU A 308 4.23 8.32 -22.03
N ARG A 309 3.90 7.54 -23.07
CA ARG A 309 4.02 7.98 -24.46
C ARG A 309 3.18 9.22 -24.75
N ARG A 310 1.96 9.28 -24.21
CA ARG A 310 1.07 10.43 -24.36
C ARG A 310 1.63 11.68 -23.69
N ILE A 311 2.16 11.57 -22.48
CA ILE A 311 2.78 12.69 -21.75
C ILE A 311 4.04 13.17 -22.45
N ALA A 312 4.83 12.26 -23.02
CA ALA A 312 6.00 12.59 -23.81
C ALA A 312 5.68 13.31 -25.14
N ASN A 313 4.42 13.27 -25.60
CA ASN A 313 4.00 13.93 -26.83
C ASN A 313 3.41 15.33 -26.56
N PRO A 314 4.14 16.42 -26.87
CA PRO A 314 3.70 17.78 -26.58
C PRO A 314 2.52 18.25 -27.44
N THR A 315 2.14 17.51 -28.49
CA THR A 315 1.00 17.86 -29.35
C THR A 315 -0.34 17.45 -28.76
N LEU A 316 -0.36 16.63 -27.70
CA LEU A 316 -1.58 16.13 -27.08
C LEU A 316 -1.96 16.96 -25.86
N LYS A 317 -3.26 17.05 -25.59
CA LYS A 317 -3.76 17.74 -24.39
C LYS A 317 -3.19 17.08 -23.13
N PRO A 318 -2.66 17.87 -22.16
CA PRO A 318 -2.16 17.37 -20.88
C PRO A 318 -3.21 16.55 -20.12
N ILE A 319 -2.74 15.58 -19.35
CA ILE A 319 -3.58 14.74 -18.49
C ILE A 319 -3.63 15.38 -17.10
N ASP A 320 -4.80 15.85 -16.67
CA ASP A 320 -4.96 16.52 -15.37
C ASP A 320 -4.87 15.54 -14.18
N ASN A 321 -5.41 14.32 -14.32
CA ASN A 321 -5.37 13.31 -13.27
C ASN A 321 -5.03 11.93 -13.84
N THR A 322 -3.76 11.56 -13.70
CA THR A 322 -3.20 10.34 -14.26
C THR A 322 -3.85 9.07 -13.71
N TYR A 323 -4.22 9.04 -12.42
CA TYR A 323 -4.90 7.90 -11.82
C TYR A 323 -6.30 7.70 -12.39
N SER A 324 -7.09 8.78 -12.49
CA SER A 324 -8.45 8.69 -13.04
C SER A 324 -8.42 8.26 -14.50
N TYR A 325 -7.45 8.77 -15.27
CA TYR A 325 -7.26 8.40 -16.66
C TYR A 325 -6.86 6.93 -16.84
N LEU A 326 -5.87 6.46 -16.06
CA LEU A 326 -5.45 5.05 -16.02
C LEU A 326 -6.63 4.12 -15.70
N ARG A 327 -7.41 4.44 -14.67
CA ARG A 327 -8.58 3.65 -14.28
C ARG A 327 -9.65 3.60 -15.39
N THR A 328 -9.86 4.71 -16.10
CA THR A 328 -10.80 4.76 -17.22
C THR A 328 -10.32 3.91 -18.40
N LEU A 329 -9.03 3.96 -18.74
CA LEU A 329 -8.45 3.12 -19.79
C LEU A 329 -8.62 1.63 -19.47
N LEU A 330 -8.30 1.22 -18.24
CA LEU A 330 -8.44 -0.16 -17.79
C LEU A 330 -9.89 -0.65 -17.85
N ARG A 331 -10.86 0.20 -17.46
CA ARG A 331 -12.30 -0.13 -17.54
C ARG A 331 -12.84 -0.20 -18.96
N ASN A 332 -12.20 0.48 -19.91
CA ASN A 332 -12.60 0.50 -21.31
C ASN A 332 -11.94 -0.61 -22.14
N GLY A 333 -11.31 -1.60 -21.49
CA GLY A 333 -10.70 -2.75 -22.18
C GLY A 333 -9.18 -2.63 -22.42
N GLY A 334 -8.52 -1.62 -21.84
CA GLY A 334 -7.07 -1.43 -21.98
C GLY A 334 -6.67 -0.66 -23.24
N VAL A 335 -5.41 -0.83 -23.65
CA VAL A 335 -4.84 -0.22 -24.86
C VAL A 335 -4.38 -1.35 -25.76
N GLU A 336 -4.80 -1.38 -27.03
CA GLU A 336 -4.32 -2.39 -27.97
C GLU A 336 -2.79 -2.32 -28.09
N PRO A 337 -2.08 -3.46 -27.98
CA PRO A 337 -0.63 -3.48 -28.06
C PRO A 337 -0.15 -3.01 -29.44
N PRO A 338 0.99 -2.29 -29.53
CA PRO A 338 1.56 -1.93 -30.81
C PRO A 338 2.02 -3.19 -31.54
N LEU A 339 1.37 -3.52 -32.66
CA LEU A 339 1.90 -4.49 -33.62
C LEU A 339 3.25 -3.96 -34.13
N GLU A 340 4.31 -4.76 -33.99
CA GLU A 340 5.62 -4.46 -34.55
C GLU A 340 5.50 -4.22 -36.07
N THR A 341 6.00 -3.06 -36.50
CA THR A 341 5.81 -2.53 -37.85
C THR A 341 6.77 -3.20 -38.82
N GLY A 342 6.30 -4.28 -39.45
CA GLY A 342 6.74 -4.66 -40.79
C GLY A 342 6.13 -3.71 -41.81
N VAL A 343 6.99 -2.99 -42.53
CA VAL A 343 6.62 -2.03 -43.58
C VAL A 343 5.83 -2.76 -44.68
N THR A 344 4.56 -2.40 -44.91
CA THR A 344 3.97 -2.44 -46.26
C THR A 344 2.85 -1.39 -46.36
N GLN A 345 2.86 -0.70 -47.50
CA GLN A 345 2.07 0.47 -47.83
C GLN A 345 0.56 0.21 -47.91
N LEU A 346 -0.18 1.31 -47.72
CA LEU A 346 -1.62 1.46 -47.86
C LEU A 346 -2.17 0.94 -49.21
N THR A 347 -3.28 0.23 -49.12
CA THR A 347 -4.41 0.40 -50.05
C THR A 347 -5.70 0.42 -49.25
N VAL A 348 -6.42 1.54 -49.36
CA VAL A 348 -7.78 1.75 -48.87
C VAL A 348 -8.71 1.08 -49.86
N GLU A 349 -9.46 0.07 -49.42
CA GLU A 349 -10.72 -0.30 -50.07
C GLU A 349 -11.84 -0.19 -49.04
N THR A 350 -12.85 0.56 -49.46
CA THR A 350 -14.05 0.93 -48.71
C THR A 350 -15.03 -0.21 -48.86
N ASP A 351 -15.46 -0.83 -47.77
CA ASP A 351 -16.64 -1.69 -47.82
C ASP A 351 -17.65 -1.31 -46.74
N LEU A 352 -18.87 -1.15 -47.23
CA LEU A 352 -20.02 -0.57 -46.56
C LEU A 352 -20.55 -1.54 -45.50
N PHE A 353 -20.69 -1.10 -44.24
CA PHE A 353 -21.49 -1.82 -43.25
C PHE A 353 -22.58 -0.91 -42.66
N THR A 354 -23.81 -1.25 -42.99
CA THR A 354 -25.07 -0.68 -42.50
C THR A 354 -25.22 -0.89 -40.98
N PRO A 355 -25.74 0.07 -40.20
CA PRO A 355 -25.95 -0.11 -38.77
C PRO A 355 -27.23 -0.91 -38.49
N ALA A 356 -27.16 -1.87 -37.57
CA ALA A 356 -28.32 -2.58 -37.01
C ALA A 356 -28.97 -1.77 -35.86
N PRO A 357 -30.28 -1.91 -35.60
CA PRO A 357 -31.00 -1.05 -34.66
C PRO A 357 -30.68 -1.38 -33.19
N THR A 358 -30.49 -0.32 -32.40
CA THR A 358 -30.16 -0.36 -30.97
C THR A 358 -31.39 -0.68 -30.12
N THR A 359 -31.25 -1.58 -29.14
CA THR A 359 -32.37 -1.99 -28.26
C THR A 359 -32.68 -0.96 -27.17
N PRO A 360 -33.92 -0.87 -26.64
CA PRO A 360 -34.31 0.11 -25.62
C PRO A 360 -33.46 0.05 -24.33
N ALA A 361 -32.90 -1.12 -23.98
CA ALA A 361 -32.03 -1.31 -22.83
C ALA A 361 -30.66 -0.62 -22.99
N GLN A 362 -30.14 -0.54 -24.22
CA GLN A 362 -28.87 0.15 -24.52
C GLN A 362 -29.05 1.67 -24.49
N GLN A 363 -30.21 2.19 -24.95
CA GLN A 363 -30.53 3.61 -24.86
C GLN A 363 -30.68 4.09 -23.41
N ALA A 364 -31.32 3.28 -22.54
CA ALA A 364 -31.43 3.60 -21.11
C ALA A 364 -30.07 3.60 -20.39
N ALA A 365 -29.18 2.66 -20.74
CA ALA A 365 -27.82 2.60 -20.19
C ALA A 365 -26.97 3.81 -20.63
N GLN A 366 -27.13 4.25 -21.88
CA GLN A 366 -26.43 5.42 -22.41
C GLN A 366 -26.91 6.73 -21.78
N GLN A 367 -28.22 6.86 -21.52
CA GLN A 367 -28.80 8.01 -20.82
C GLN A 367 -28.36 8.06 -19.34
N ALA A 368 -28.30 6.93 -18.65
CA ALA A 368 -27.81 6.86 -17.28
C ALA A 368 -26.31 7.19 -17.18
N ALA A 369 -25.50 6.70 -18.13
CA ALA A 369 -24.08 7.02 -18.22
C ALA A 369 -23.83 8.52 -18.51
N HIS A 370 -24.64 9.12 -19.38
CA HIS A 370 -24.57 10.55 -19.67
C HIS A 370 -24.96 11.40 -18.44
N ALA A 371 -26.02 11.03 -17.72
CA ALA A 371 -26.44 11.74 -16.50
C ALA A 371 -25.38 11.65 -15.38
N GLN A 372 -24.71 10.51 -15.24
CA GLN A 372 -23.62 10.34 -14.27
C GLN A 372 -22.36 11.11 -14.67
N ALA A 373 -22.00 11.13 -15.96
CA ALA A 373 -20.88 11.93 -16.47
C ALA A 373 -21.11 13.43 -16.28
N GLU A 374 -22.35 13.89 -16.46
CA GLU A 374 -22.74 15.28 -16.27
C GLU A 374 -22.68 15.70 -14.79
N LEU A 375 -23.19 14.87 -13.87
CA LEU A 375 -23.03 15.09 -12.42
C LEU A 375 -21.57 15.14 -12.00
N GLN A 376 -20.71 14.28 -12.58
CA GLN A 376 -19.30 14.23 -12.23
C GLN A 376 -18.51 15.44 -12.75
N SER A 377 -18.87 15.95 -13.93
CA SER A 377 -18.34 17.21 -14.48
C SER A 377 -18.77 18.43 -13.67
N GLN A 378 -20.00 18.45 -13.15
CA GLN A 378 -20.48 19.52 -12.28
C GLN A 378 -19.70 19.55 -10.95
N HIS A 379 -19.44 18.38 -10.35
CA HIS A 379 -18.65 18.28 -9.11
C HIS A 379 -17.18 18.69 -9.31
N SER A 380 -16.55 18.37 -10.45
CA SER A 380 -15.16 18.76 -10.71
C SER A 380 -15.02 20.28 -10.90
N LYS A 381 -15.93 20.90 -11.67
CA LYS A 381 -16.00 22.36 -11.85
C LYS A 381 -16.21 23.10 -10.52
N MET A 382 -17.04 22.55 -9.63
CA MET A 382 -17.26 23.13 -8.30
C MET A 382 -15.99 23.07 -7.43
N GLY A 383 -15.27 21.95 -7.47
CA GLY A 383 -14.01 21.78 -6.72
C GLY A 383 -12.92 22.77 -7.17
N GLU A 384 -12.78 22.98 -8.48
CA GLU A 384 -11.85 23.97 -9.06
C GLU A 384 -12.21 25.40 -8.64
N ARG A 385 -13.51 25.74 -8.64
CA ARG A 385 -13.98 27.06 -8.20
C ARG A 385 -13.73 27.31 -6.72
N MET A 386 -13.96 26.32 -5.86
CA MET A 386 -13.65 26.44 -4.43
C MET A 386 -12.15 26.64 -4.17
N ALA A 387 -11.28 26.01 -4.97
CA ALA A 387 -9.84 26.22 -4.89
C ALA A 387 -9.43 27.64 -5.32
N ALA A 388 -10.05 28.18 -6.38
CA ALA A 388 -9.81 29.55 -6.84
C ALA A 388 -10.25 30.60 -5.80
N LEU A 389 -11.44 30.44 -5.21
CA LEU A 389 -11.94 31.34 -4.16
C LEU A 389 -11.07 31.30 -2.91
N LYS A 390 -10.52 30.13 -2.57
CA LYS A 390 -9.58 30.00 -1.45
C LYS A 390 -8.28 30.79 -1.68
N LEU A 391 -7.76 30.83 -2.90
CA LEU A 391 -6.61 31.66 -3.27
C LEU A 391 -6.94 33.16 -3.18
N GLU A 392 -8.14 33.55 -3.61
CA GLU A 392 -8.61 34.93 -3.50
C GLU A 392 -8.70 35.39 -2.03
N ILE A 393 -9.26 34.55 -1.15
CA ILE A 393 -9.33 34.83 0.30
C ILE A 393 -7.95 34.89 0.95
N GLN A 394 -6.99 34.08 0.48
CA GLN A 394 -5.60 34.15 0.96
C GLN A 394 -4.92 35.48 0.60
N ALA A 395 -5.26 36.05 -0.56
CA ALA A 395 -4.73 37.31 -1.05
C ALA A 395 -5.39 38.56 -0.42
N LEU A 396 -6.52 38.41 0.29
CA LEU A 396 -7.17 39.51 1.00
C LEU A 396 -6.34 40.01 2.21
N ASP A 397 -6.52 41.29 2.51
CA ASP A 397 -6.01 41.92 3.74
C ASP A 397 -6.38 41.07 4.98
N PRO A 398 -5.41 40.76 5.88
CA PRO A 398 -5.65 40.02 7.11
C PRO A 398 -6.86 40.49 7.93
N VAL A 399 -7.14 41.80 7.95
CA VAL A 399 -8.27 42.38 8.69
C VAL A 399 -9.60 41.99 8.04
N ARG A 400 -9.68 42.05 6.71
CA ARG A 400 -10.89 41.66 5.95
C ARG A 400 -11.11 40.15 5.99
N ARG A 401 -10.04 39.37 5.89
CA ARG A 401 -10.09 37.91 6.00
C ARG A 401 -10.63 37.45 7.36
N LYS A 402 -10.25 38.13 8.44
CA LYS A 402 -10.69 37.79 9.79
C LYS A 402 -12.22 37.86 9.95
N VAL A 403 -12.88 38.81 9.28
CA VAL A 403 -14.35 38.94 9.31
C VAL A 403 -15.04 37.67 8.82
N PHE A 404 -14.57 37.08 7.71
CA PHE A 404 -15.16 35.85 7.16
C PHE A 404 -14.83 34.61 8.00
N VAL A 405 -13.65 34.60 8.63
CA VAL A 405 -13.26 33.53 9.56
C VAL A 405 -14.15 33.56 10.82
N ASP A 406 -14.38 34.73 11.39
CA ASP A 406 -15.22 34.88 12.59
C ASP A 406 -16.69 34.54 12.29
N GLN A 407 -17.21 34.93 11.11
CA GLN A 407 -18.54 34.52 10.64
C GLN A 407 -18.66 33.00 10.46
N ALA A 408 -17.65 32.36 9.87
CA ALA A 408 -17.64 30.92 9.70
C ALA A 408 -17.59 30.16 11.04
N ILE A 409 -16.80 30.65 12.00
CA ILE A 409 -16.74 30.08 13.36
C ILE A 409 -18.09 30.20 14.05
N ALA A 410 -18.76 31.35 13.96
CA ALA A 410 -20.09 31.55 14.54
C ALA A 410 -21.11 30.57 13.93
N LEU A 411 -21.16 30.46 12.61
CA LEU A 411 -22.09 29.58 11.88
C LEU A 411 -21.82 28.09 12.18
N MET A 412 -20.56 27.68 12.30
CA MET A 412 -20.22 26.31 12.69
C MET A 412 -20.55 26.03 14.16
N THR A 413 -20.47 27.03 15.03
CA THR A 413 -20.83 26.90 16.45
C THR A 413 -22.33 26.72 16.62
N GLU A 414 -23.15 27.52 15.91
CA GLU A 414 -24.61 27.38 15.90
C GLU A 414 -25.07 26.01 15.38
N ARG A 415 -24.36 25.45 14.40
CA ARG A 415 -24.66 24.12 13.83
C ARG A 415 -24.07 22.96 14.63
N GLY A 416 -23.38 23.22 15.74
CA GLY A 416 -22.72 22.19 16.56
C GLY A 416 -21.55 21.49 15.87
N LEU A 417 -21.01 22.08 14.78
CA LEU A 417 -19.92 21.52 13.97
C LEU A 417 -18.55 22.11 14.33
N TYR A 418 -18.49 23.09 15.24
CA TYR A 418 -17.26 23.71 15.71
C TYR A 418 -16.63 22.91 16.87
N THR A 419 -15.81 21.91 16.52
CA THR A 419 -15.19 20.99 17.49
C THR A 419 -13.89 21.57 18.09
N PRO A 420 -13.43 21.07 19.26
CA PRO A 420 -12.16 21.51 19.87
C PRO A 420 -10.93 21.37 18.96
N VAL A 421 -10.94 20.39 18.05
CA VAL A 421 -9.89 20.16 17.05
C VAL A 421 -9.87 21.27 16.00
N ILE A 422 -11.05 21.70 15.54
CA ILE A 422 -11.19 22.79 14.56
C ILE A 422 -10.78 24.12 15.19
N ARG A 423 -11.18 24.36 16.45
CA ARG A 423 -10.78 25.53 17.23
C ARG A 423 -9.26 25.62 17.43
N ARG A 424 -8.64 24.55 17.91
CA ARG A 424 -7.18 24.52 18.15
C ARG A 424 -6.38 24.80 16.87
N ARG A 425 -6.86 24.32 15.73
CA ARG A 425 -6.22 24.54 14.42
C ARG A 425 -6.40 25.96 13.90
N ALA A 426 -7.57 26.57 14.11
CA ALA A 426 -7.80 27.97 13.78
C ALA A 426 -6.89 28.91 14.60
N GLU A 427 -6.72 28.61 15.89
CA GLU A 427 -5.83 29.34 16.81
C GLU A 427 -4.32 29.17 16.47
N GLN A 428 -3.96 28.09 15.76
CA GLN A 428 -2.59 27.79 15.31
C GLN A 428 -2.20 28.47 13.98
N GLY A 429 -3.10 29.26 13.37
CA GLY A 429 -2.77 30.13 12.24
C GLY A 429 -3.15 29.64 10.84
N ASP A 430 -3.92 28.55 10.71
CA ASP A 430 -4.45 28.10 9.40
C ASP A 430 -5.98 27.98 9.38
N PRO A 431 -6.69 29.13 9.34
CA PRO A 431 -8.16 29.17 9.38
C PRO A 431 -8.82 28.75 8.05
N LEU A 432 -8.05 28.54 6.97
CA LEU A 432 -8.56 28.24 5.63
C LEU A 432 -8.45 26.75 5.27
N HIS A 433 -8.03 25.90 6.20
CA HIS A 433 -7.88 24.46 5.99
C HIS A 433 -9.05 23.64 6.56
N GLY A 434 -9.36 22.53 5.91
CA GLY A 434 -10.36 21.57 6.36
C GLY A 434 -11.81 22.12 6.39
N PRO A 435 -12.66 21.61 7.29
CA PRO A 435 -14.08 21.96 7.35
C PRO A 435 -14.34 23.46 7.58
N LEU A 436 -13.50 24.12 8.40
CA LEU A 436 -13.60 25.55 8.64
C LEU A 436 -13.33 26.34 7.35
N GLY A 437 -12.27 25.98 6.62
CA GLY A 437 -11.95 26.61 5.34
C GLY A 437 -13.06 26.52 4.29
N ALA A 438 -13.79 25.40 4.23
CA ALA A 438 -14.93 25.25 3.33
C ALA A 438 -16.09 26.22 3.69
N VAL A 439 -16.35 26.43 4.98
CA VAL A 439 -17.36 27.38 5.45
C VAL A 439 -16.90 28.83 5.24
N VAL A 440 -15.61 29.13 5.43
CA VAL A 440 -15.04 30.45 5.14
C VAL A 440 -15.17 30.80 3.65
N VAL A 441 -14.88 29.85 2.76
CA VAL A 441 -15.08 30.02 1.30
C VAL A 441 -16.56 30.29 1.00
N LYS A 442 -17.48 29.61 1.67
CA LYS A 442 -18.91 29.82 1.50
C LYS A 442 -19.36 31.21 1.98
N CYS A 443 -18.95 31.65 3.17
CA CYS A 443 -19.28 32.98 3.69
C CYS A 443 -18.73 34.09 2.78
N TYR A 444 -17.49 33.93 2.28
CA TYR A 444 -16.90 34.85 1.32
C TYR A 444 -17.69 34.86 0.00
N ALA A 445 -17.97 33.70 -0.57
CA ALA A 445 -18.67 33.58 -1.85
C ALA A 445 -20.11 34.11 -1.79
N GLU A 446 -20.82 33.88 -0.68
CA GLU A 446 -22.16 34.45 -0.46
C GLU A 446 -22.11 35.98 -0.33
N ALA A 447 -21.08 36.54 0.32
CA ALA A 447 -20.89 37.98 0.44
C ALA A 447 -20.48 38.65 -0.88
N THR A 448 -19.72 37.96 -1.73
CA THR A 448 -19.20 38.50 -2.99
C THR A 448 -20.13 38.26 -4.19
N PHE A 449 -20.79 37.10 -4.25
CA PHE A 449 -21.60 36.68 -5.40
C PHE A 449 -23.09 36.48 -5.09
N GLY A 450 -23.50 36.67 -3.84
CA GLY A 450 -24.89 36.53 -3.39
C GLY A 450 -25.31 35.10 -3.05
N ALA A 451 -26.55 34.96 -2.55
CA ALA A 451 -27.13 33.65 -2.23
C ALA A 451 -27.34 32.84 -3.52
N GLY A 452 -26.90 31.57 -3.52
CA GLY A 452 -26.97 30.70 -4.70
C GLY A 452 -25.79 30.79 -5.67
N TRP A 453 -24.63 31.29 -5.21
CA TRP A 453 -23.38 31.31 -5.98
C TRP A 453 -22.93 29.94 -6.53
N GLU A 454 -23.40 28.86 -5.89
CA GLU A 454 -23.19 27.47 -6.31
C GLU A 454 -23.92 27.13 -7.63
N THR A 455 -24.98 27.87 -8.01
CA THR A 455 -25.84 27.57 -9.18
C THR A 455 -25.75 28.62 -10.29
N ASN A 456 -25.24 29.82 -10.00
CA ASN A 456 -25.39 31.01 -10.85
C ASN A 456 -24.48 31.09 -12.10
N GLN A 457 -23.83 30.00 -12.51
CA GLN A 457 -22.94 29.99 -13.70
C GLN A 457 -23.53 29.32 -14.95
N SER A 458 -24.76 28.82 -14.90
CA SER A 458 -25.44 28.27 -16.08
C SER A 458 -25.99 29.34 -17.04
N SER A 459 -25.88 30.64 -16.71
CA SER A 459 -26.55 31.73 -17.45
C SER A 459 -25.61 32.81 -18.02
N ALA A 460 -24.29 32.62 -17.96
CA ALA A 460 -23.32 33.58 -18.51
C ALA A 460 -22.57 32.97 -19.71
N ASN A 461 -23.34 32.59 -20.73
CA ASN A 461 -22.93 32.45 -22.13
C ASN A 461 -24.22 32.43 -22.96
N ALA A 462 -24.81 33.61 -23.11
CA ALA A 462 -25.79 33.94 -24.14
C ALA A 462 -25.38 35.30 -24.72
#